data_AF-A0A9N9C999-F1
#
_entry.id   AF-A0A9N9C999-F1
#
_cell.length_a   1.000
_cell.length_b   1.000
_cell.length_c   1.000
_cell.angle_alpha   90.00
_cell.angle_beta   90.00
_cell.angle_gamma   90.00
#
_symmetry.space_group_name_H-M   'P 1'
#
loop_
_entity.id
_entity.type
_entity.pdbx_description
1 polymer ?
#
loop_
_entity_poly.entity_id
_entity_poly.type
_entity_poly.pdbx_seq_one_letter_code
_entity_poly.pdbx_strand_id
1 'polypeptide(L)'
;MLKSGWIIFSPKKKGKILMNPEKVWGITINNNNLSPQDLSCFARFVNLKHLLIGADDEKKLKQNIYNHFYGSLEYLGNLKDLEVLDISGTDIDNGLEHLPLASLEDFYCASKREGAKVEEIKRILMISENEAESEDKKAKDKLAEIERQNKILTGQLQLNN
;
A
#
# COMPACT_ATOMS: atom_id res chain seq x y z
N MET A 1 23.19 21.10 14.99
CA MET A 1 22.74 20.50 13.71
C MET A 1 22.39 19.04 13.97
N LEU A 2 21.11 18.68 14.08
CA LEU A 2 20.69 17.28 14.20
C LEU A 2 20.60 16.72 12.78
N LYS A 3 21.49 15.76 12.47
CA LYS A 3 21.55 15.05 11.19
C LYS A 3 20.17 14.42 10.91
N SER A 4 19.57 14.78 9.78
CA SER A 4 18.48 14.03 9.16
C SER A 4 18.93 12.57 9.04
N GLY A 5 18.13 11.64 9.55
CA GLY A 5 18.61 10.28 9.80
C GLY A 5 17.55 9.23 9.49
N TRP A 6 18.00 8.16 8.84
CA TRP A 6 17.29 6.89 8.75
C TRP A 6 17.25 6.19 10.11
N ILE A 7 16.14 5.51 10.43
CA ILE A 7 16.10 4.59 11.57
C ILE A 7 16.26 3.16 11.05
N ILE A 8 17.44 2.57 11.31
CA ILE A 8 17.63 1.11 11.27
C ILE A 8 17.55 0.63 12.72
N PHE A 9 16.44 0.01 13.10
CA PHE A 9 16.31 -0.53 14.45
C PHE A 9 17.19 -1.77 14.60
N SER A 10 18.20 -1.71 15.47
CA SER A 10 18.92 -2.89 15.95
C SER A 10 18.57 -3.08 17.43
N PRO A 11 17.99 -4.23 17.84
CA PRO A 11 17.49 -4.45 19.19
C PRO A 11 18.58 -4.45 20.30
N LYS A 12 19.85 -4.22 19.96
CA LYS A 12 21.00 -4.32 20.88
C LYS A 12 21.43 -3.01 21.56
N LYS A 13 20.78 -1.86 21.32
CA LYS A 13 21.15 -0.59 21.98
C LYS A 13 20.03 -0.06 22.88
N LYS A 14 20.12 -0.38 24.17
CA LYS A 14 19.34 0.25 25.25
C LYS A 14 19.85 1.67 25.52
N GLY A 15 19.48 2.61 24.66
CA GLY A 15 19.66 4.03 24.88
C GLY A 15 18.40 4.75 24.43
N LYS A 16 17.73 5.47 25.32
CA LYS A 16 16.53 6.25 25.00
C LYS A 16 16.97 7.47 24.19
N ILE A 17 17.22 7.27 22.90
CA ILE A 17 17.42 8.38 21.96
C ILE A 17 16.05 9.03 21.81
N LEU A 18 15.88 10.22 22.40
CA LEU A 18 14.72 11.06 22.14
C LEU A 18 14.87 11.60 20.71
N MET A 19 14.42 10.83 19.73
CA MET A 19 14.38 11.28 18.34
C MET A 19 13.30 12.35 18.20
N ASN A 20 13.62 13.45 17.51
CA ASN A 20 12.61 14.40 17.08
C ASN A 20 11.81 13.72 15.93
N PRO A 21 10.52 13.42 16.13
CA PRO A 21 9.70 12.72 15.14
C PRO A 21 9.63 13.46 13.80
N GLU A 22 9.69 14.80 13.81
CA GLU A 22 9.64 15.63 12.60
C GLU A 22 10.89 15.52 11.73
N LYS A 23 11.98 14.92 12.24
CA LYS A 23 13.22 14.72 11.48
C LYS A 23 13.36 13.32 10.91
N VAL A 24 12.42 12.43 11.24
CA VAL A 24 12.40 11.06 10.77
C VAL A 24 11.64 11.02 9.46
N TRP A 25 12.31 10.57 8.41
CA TRP A 25 11.75 10.48 7.06
C TRP A 25 11.74 9.04 6.54
N GLY A 26 12.45 8.11 7.18
CA GLY A 26 12.46 6.69 6.81
C GLY A 26 12.59 5.78 8.01
N ILE A 27 11.71 4.79 8.11
CA ILE A 27 11.71 3.71 9.09
C ILE A 27 11.76 2.38 8.36
N THR A 28 12.80 1.60 8.64
CA THR A 28 12.96 0.24 8.10
C THR A 28 13.16 -0.73 9.25
N ILE A 29 12.13 -1.55 9.48
CA ILE A 29 12.10 -2.55 10.54
C ILE A 29 11.53 -3.89 10.04
N ASN A 30 11.60 -4.15 8.73
CA ASN A 30 11.19 -5.43 8.14
C ASN A 30 11.80 -6.64 8.85
N ASN A 31 11.07 -7.77 8.87
CA ASN A 31 11.58 -9.06 9.33
C ASN A 31 12.14 -9.06 10.76
N ASN A 32 11.54 -8.26 11.67
CA ASN A 32 11.86 -8.30 13.10
C ASN A 32 10.89 -9.22 13.84
N ASN A 33 10.91 -9.19 15.17
CA ASN A 33 10.02 -9.97 16.04
C ASN A 33 9.29 -9.05 17.03
N LEU A 34 8.75 -7.94 16.52
CA LEU A 34 8.10 -6.94 17.37
C LEU A 34 6.80 -7.51 17.94
N SER A 35 6.57 -7.27 19.22
CA SER A 35 5.35 -7.68 19.91
C SER A 35 4.10 -7.12 19.24
N PRO A 36 2.95 -7.80 19.34
CA PRO A 36 1.70 -7.32 18.75
C PRO A 36 1.38 -5.88 19.13
N GLN A 37 1.15 -5.03 18.13
CA GLN A 37 0.74 -3.63 18.30
C GLN A 37 0.11 -3.08 17.01
N ASP A 38 -0.66 -2.01 17.12
CA ASP A 38 -1.16 -1.27 15.96
C ASP A 38 -0.12 -0.29 15.40
N LEU A 39 -0.54 0.51 14.42
CA LEU A 39 0.31 1.50 13.75
C LEU A 39 0.33 2.88 14.42
N SER A 40 -0.35 3.06 15.55
CA SER A 40 -0.45 4.36 16.24
C SER A 40 0.93 4.95 16.59
N CYS A 41 1.91 4.08 16.83
CA CYS A 41 3.29 4.48 17.13
C CYS A 41 3.98 5.26 15.98
N PHE A 42 3.46 5.16 14.75
CA PHE A 42 3.98 5.86 13.57
C PHE A 42 3.30 7.20 13.29
N ALA A 43 2.11 7.45 13.85
CA ALA A 43 1.31 8.64 13.56
C ALA A 43 2.02 9.97 13.89
N ARG A 44 3.02 9.94 14.78
CA ARG A 44 3.83 11.12 15.16
C ARG A 44 4.90 11.53 14.15
N PHE A 45 5.25 10.68 13.19
CA PHE A 45 6.33 10.95 12.23
C PHE A 45 5.77 11.65 11.00
N VAL A 46 5.28 12.88 11.15
CA VAL A 46 4.50 13.58 10.10
C VAL A 46 5.23 13.79 8.77
N ASN A 47 6.57 13.79 8.78
CA ASN A 47 7.42 13.93 7.60
C ASN A 47 7.98 12.56 7.11
N LEU A 48 7.36 11.46 7.53
CA LEU A 48 7.77 10.11 7.16
C LEU A 48 7.42 9.84 5.71
N LYS A 49 8.44 9.51 4.92
CA LYS A 49 8.32 9.15 3.51
C LYS A 49 8.31 7.64 3.32
N HIS A 50 9.13 6.91 4.06
CA HIS A 50 9.29 5.46 3.87
C HIS A 50 8.91 4.73 5.17
N LEU A 51 7.90 3.86 5.11
CA LEU A 51 7.53 2.96 6.20
C LEU A 51 7.58 1.51 5.74
N LEU A 52 8.69 0.83 6.08
CA LEU A 52 8.92 -0.57 5.72
C LEU A 52 8.86 -1.42 6.99
N ILE A 53 7.71 -2.09 7.20
CA ILE A 53 7.40 -2.88 8.39
C ILE A 53 7.03 -4.34 8.10
N GLY A 54 6.99 -4.72 6.82
CA GLY A 54 6.60 -6.03 6.35
C GLY A 54 7.55 -7.17 6.74
N ALA A 55 7.23 -8.35 6.24
CA ALA A 55 7.99 -9.58 6.43
C ALA A 55 7.97 -10.43 5.16
N ASP A 56 9.17 -10.78 4.68
CA ASP A 56 9.41 -11.57 3.47
C ASP A 56 10.57 -12.57 3.62
N ASP A 57 11.24 -12.61 4.78
CA ASP A 57 12.29 -13.59 5.08
C ASP A 57 11.66 -14.96 5.38
N GLU A 58 11.68 -15.83 4.38
CA GLU A 58 11.08 -17.17 4.47
C GLU A 58 11.58 -18.00 5.66
N LYS A 59 12.86 -17.86 6.05
CA LYS A 59 13.42 -18.64 7.16
C LYS A 59 12.83 -18.17 8.48
N LYS A 60 12.69 -16.85 8.66
CA LYS A 60 12.05 -16.27 9.85
C LYS A 60 10.56 -16.54 9.89
N LEU A 61 9.86 -16.42 8.77
CA LEU A 61 8.43 -16.71 8.68
C LEU A 61 8.10 -18.16 9.05
N LYS A 62 8.91 -19.14 8.62
CA LYS A 62 8.79 -20.55 9.04
C LYS A 62 8.98 -20.77 10.55
N GLN A 63 9.65 -19.85 11.23
CA GLN A 63 9.83 -19.85 12.69
C GLN A 63 8.81 -18.96 13.41
N ASN A 64 7.79 -18.45 12.70
CA ASN A 64 6.83 -17.48 13.21
C ASN A 64 7.49 -16.20 13.75
N ILE A 65 8.59 -15.77 13.11
CA ILE A 65 9.32 -14.53 13.43
C ILE A 65 8.94 -13.49 12.37
N TYR A 66 8.14 -12.51 12.77
CA TYR A 66 7.79 -11.32 11.97
C TYR A 66 7.30 -10.20 12.90
N ASN A 67 7.07 -9.00 12.34
CA ASN A 67 6.43 -7.94 13.11
C ASN A 67 4.93 -8.20 13.21
N HIS A 68 4.42 -8.36 14.43
CA HIS A 68 3.00 -8.62 14.67
C HIS A 68 2.16 -7.34 14.61
N PHE A 69 2.33 -6.52 13.58
CA PHE A 69 1.45 -5.36 13.37
C PHE A 69 0.06 -5.81 12.96
N TYR A 70 -0.97 -5.24 13.59
CA TYR A 70 -2.37 -5.58 13.35
C TYR A 70 -3.27 -4.35 13.26
N GLY A 71 -4.51 -4.57 12.80
CA GLY A 71 -5.56 -3.55 12.79
C GLY A 71 -5.53 -2.69 11.53
N SER A 72 -5.80 -1.39 11.71
CA SER A 72 -6.14 -0.47 10.62
C SER A 72 -4.97 0.40 10.17
N LEU A 73 -4.98 0.75 8.88
CA LEU A 73 -4.13 1.77 8.27
C LEU A 73 -4.54 3.22 8.63
N GLU A 74 -5.64 3.42 9.36
CA GLU A 74 -6.14 4.75 9.75
C GLU A 74 -5.09 5.64 10.44
N TYR A 75 -4.19 5.03 11.22
CA TYR A 75 -3.12 5.74 11.93
C TYR A 75 -2.10 6.40 11.00
N LEU A 76 -2.07 6.00 9.73
CA LEU A 76 -1.17 6.56 8.72
C LEU A 76 -1.79 7.75 7.97
N GLY A 77 -3.07 8.08 8.19
CA GLY A 77 -3.78 9.06 7.36
C GLY A 77 -3.26 10.50 7.43
N ASN A 78 -2.47 10.82 8.46
CA ASN A 78 -1.80 12.12 8.61
C ASN A 78 -0.39 12.18 8.02
N LEU A 79 0.15 11.08 7.50
CA LEU A 79 1.50 11.01 6.93
C LEU A 79 1.51 11.51 5.48
N LYS A 80 1.33 12.82 5.29
CA LYS A 80 1.09 13.42 3.96
C LYS A 80 2.27 13.32 2.98
N ASP A 81 3.46 12.97 3.49
CA ASP A 81 4.66 12.77 2.69
C ASP A 81 4.99 11.29 2.47
N LEU A 82 4.09 10.36 2.85
CA LEU A 82 4.35 8.92 2.74
C LEU A 82 4.38 8.51 1.27
N GLU A 83 5.58 8.14 0.80
CA GLU A 83 5.90 7.74 -0.58
C GLU A 83 5.91 6.22 -0.72
N VAL A 84 6.44 5.50 0.27
CA VAL A 84 6.62 4.05 0.22
C VAL A 84 6.07 3.40 1.48
N LEU A 85 5.16 2.43 1.31
CA LEU A 85 4.58 1.64 2.39
C LEU A 85 4.72 0.14 2.09
N ASP A 86 5.39 -0.61 2.97
CA ASP A 86 5.43 -2.07 2.94
C ASP A 86 4.87 -2.67 4.24
N ILE A 87 3.72 -3.34 4.09
CA ILE A 87 2.99 -4.06 5.14
C ILE A 87 2.88 -5.56 4.84
N SER A 88 3.67 -6.07 3.90
CA SER A 88 3.61 -7.46 3.46
C SER A 88 3.77 -8.43 4.64
N GLY A 89 2.99 -9.52 4.67
CA GLY A 89 3.09 -10.55 5.72
C GLY A 89 2.64 -10.13 7.14
N THR A 90 1.97 -8.99 7.29
CA THR A 90 1.42 -8.51 8.58
C THR A 90 -0.04 -8.96 8.80
N ASP A 91 -0.58 -8.66 9.99
CA ASP A 91 -1.98 -8.87 10.36
C ASP A 91 -2.85 -7.60 10.24
N ILE A 92 -2.39 -6.62 9.46
CA ILE A 92 -3.15 -5.41 9.13
C ILE A 92 -4.24 -5.80 8.12
N ASP A 93 -5.50 -5.46 8.38
CA ASP A 93 -6.64 -6.00 7.61
C ASP A 93 -7.64 -4.96 7.10
N ASN A 94 -7.51 -3.68 7.48
CA ASN A 94 -8.45 -2.64 7.06
C ASN A 94 -7.83 -1.22 6.98
N GLY A 95 -8.64 -0.24 6.57
CA GLY A 95 -8.29 1.19 6.58
C GLY A 95 -7.61 1.73 5.32
N LEU A 96 -7.72 1.01 4.19
CA LEU A 96 -7.14 1.42 2.91
C LEU A 96 -7.57 2.83 2.48
N GLU A 97 -8.82 3.20 2.79
CA GLU A 97 -9.44 4.51 2.52
C GLU A 97 -8.78 5.68 3.26
N HIS A 98 -7.98 5.41 4.29
CA HIS A 98 -7.27 6.43 5.05
C HIS A 98 -5.87 6.73 4.51
N LEU A 99 -5.37 5.95 3.55
CA LEU A 99 -4.02 6.16 3.04
C LEU A 99 -3.88 7.51 2.30
N PRO A 100 -2.73 8.19 2.45
CA PRO A 100 -2.43 9.43 1.75
C PRO A 100 -2.09 9.16 0.27
N LEU A 101 -3.12 8.90 -0.56
CA LEU A 101 -2.95 8.50 -1.96
C LEU A 101 -2.23 9.54 -2.85
N ALA A 102 -2.18 10.81 -2.43
CA ALA A 102 -1.55 11.88 -3.22
C ALA A 102 -0.01 11.77 -3.25
N SER A 103 0.61 11.21 -2.20
CA SER A 103 2.06 11.05 -2.10
C SER A 103 2.51 9.61 -2.27
N LEU A 104 1.62 8.63 -2.09
CA LEU A 104 1.98 7.22 -2.07
C LEU A 104 2.31 6.72 -3.49
N GLU A 105 3.59 6.44 -3.73
CA GLU A 105 4.11 5.96 -5.00
C GLU A 105 4.12 4.43 -5.04
N ASP A 106 4.53 3.81 -3.92
CA ASP A 106 4.72 2.37 -3.81
C ASP A 106 3.96 1.79 -2.61
N PHE A 107 3.12 0.78 -2.86
CA PHE A 107 2.37 0.08 -1.82
C PHE A 107 2.51 -1.45 -1.92
N TYR A 108 3.19 -2.05 -0.94
CA TYR A 108 3.42 -3.49 -0.85
C TYR A 108 2.56 -4.12 0.24
N CYS A 109 1.63 -4.99 -0.16
CA CYS A 109 0.66 -5.64 0.73
C CYS A 109 0.56 -7.16 0.51
N ALA A 110 1.66 -7.80 0.09
CA ALA A 110 1.62 -9.23 -0.25
C ALA A 110 1.41 -10.12 0.98
N SER A 111 0.55 -11.12 0.86
CA SER A 111 0.42 -12.19 1.86
C SER A 111 1.61 -13.16 1.78
N LYS A 112 2.68 -12.84 2.52
CA LYS A 112 3.95 -13.57 2.50
C LYS A 112 3.99 -14.78 3.44
N ARG A 113 2.97 -14.97 4.28
CA ARG A 113 2.84 -16.12 5.18
C ARG A 113 1.40 -16.58 5.27
N GLU A 114 1.22 -17.85 5.63
CA GLU A 114 -0.09 -18.41 5.92
C GLU A 114 -0.78 -17.62 7.04
N GLY A 115 -2.06 -17.32 6.85
CA GLY A 115 -2.87 -16.58 7.81
C GLY A 115 -2.50 -15.10 7.95
N ALA A 116 -1.67 -14.52 7.08
CA ALA A 116 -1.47 -13.06 7.08
C ALA A 116 -2.79 -12.37 6.72
N LYS A 117 -3.26 -11.48 7.58
CA LYS A 117 -4.54 -10.80 7.34
C LYS A 117 -4.48 -9.70 6.30
N VAL A 118 -3.28 -9.25 5.92
CA VAL A 118 -3.07 -8.33 4.79
C VAL A 118 -3.67 -8.83 3.47
N GLU A 119 -3.95 -10.13 3.36
CA GLU A 119 -4.70 -10.70 2.25
C GLU A 119 -6.09 -10.06 2.07
N GLU A 120 -6.72 -9.55 3.13
CA GLU A 120 -8.01 -8.84 3.01
C GLU A 120 -7.88 -7.57 2.18
N ILE A 121 -6.88 -6.74 2.48
CA ILE A 121 -6.59 -5.51 1.73
C ILE A 121 -6.26 -5.85 0.28
N LYS A 122 -5.42 -6.88 0.07
CA LYS A 122 -5.08 -7.34 -1.28
C LYS A 122 -6.31 -7.78 -2.07
N ARG A 123 -7.25 -8.49 -1.46
CA ARG A 123 -8.51 -8.89 -2.11
C ARG A 123 -9.34 -7.69 -2.54
N ILE A 124 -9.45 -6.66 -1.70
CA ILE A 124 -10.16 -5.42 -2.04
C ILE A 124 -9.54 -4.75 -3.26
N LEU A 125 -8.20 -4.64 -3.31
CA LEU A 125 -7.49 -4.09 -4.47
C LEU A 125 -7.74 -4.91 -5.74
N MET A 126 -7.65 -6.24 -5.68
CA MET A 126 -7.92 -7.10 -6.84
C MET A 126 -9.36 -6.96 -7.35
N ILE A 127 -10.35 -6.79 -6.47
CA ILE A 127 -11.73 -6.52 -6.87
C ILE A 127 -11.81 -5.21 -7.66
N SER A 128 -11.17 -4.15 -7.14
CA SER A 128 -11.17 -2.85 -7.80
C SER A 128 -10.52 -2.86 -9.19
N GLU A 129 -9.44 -3.64 -9.37
CA GLU A 129 -8.78 -3.81 -10.67
C GLU A 129 -9.70 -4.52 -11.68
N ASN A 130 -10.33 -5.63 -11.27
CA ASN A 130 -11.26 -6.38 -12.12
C ASN A 130 -12.48 -5.53 -12.53
N GLU A 131 -13.00 -4.71 -11.61
CA GLU A 131 -14.11 -3.80 -11.89
C GLU A 131 -13.72 -2.76 -12.95
N ALA A 132 -12.55 -2.12 -12.79
CA ALA A 132 -12.03 -1.14 -13.75
C ALA A 132 -11.80 -1.74 -15.14
N GLU A 133 -11.23 -2.95 -15.21
CA GLU A 133 -11.04 -3.68 -16.49
C GLU A 133 -12.40 -4.01 -17.15
N SER A 134 -13.39 -4.39 -16.35
CA SER A 134 -14.73 -4.71 -16.86
C SER A 134 -15.42 -3.47 -17.44
N GLU A 135 -15.21 -2.30 -16.85
CA GLU A 135 -15.78 -1.02 -17.31
C GLU A 135 -15.10 -0.52 -18.58
N ASP A 136 -13.77 -0.57 -18.65
CA ASP A 136 -13.00 -0.21 -19.85
C ASP A 136 -13.40 -1.09 -21.04
N LYS A 137 -13.55 -2.41 -20.83
CA LYS A 137 -14.03 -3.32 -21.87
C LYS A 137 -15.42 -2.94 -22.39
N LYS A 138 -16.37 -2.66 -21.49
CA LYS A 138 -17.73 -2.21 -21.87
C LYS A 138 -17.70 -0.91 -22.66
N ALA A 139 -16.80 0.02 -22.31
CA ALA A 139 -16.65 1.27 -23.04
C ALA A 139 -16.12 1.05 -24.47
N LYS A 140 -15.11 0.19 -24.63
CA LYS A 140 -14.54 -0.19 -25.93
C LYS A 140 -15.56 -0.90 -26.83
N ASP A 141 -16.34 -1.83 -26.28
CA ASP A 141 -17.39 -2.54 -27.04
C ASP A 141 -18.47 -1.58 -27.57
N LYS A 142 -18.89 -0.59 -26.75
CA LYS A 142 -19.83 0.45 -27.18
C LYS A 142 -19.27 1.34 -28.28
N LEU A 143 -17.99 1.71 -28.19
CA LEU A 143 -17.32 2.53 -29.21
C LEU A 143 -17.27 1.81 -30.56
N ALA A 144 -16.90 0.52 -30.56
CA ALA A 144 -16.84 -0.29 -31.77
C ALA A 144 -18.21 -0.41 -32.47
N GLU A 145 -19.29 -0.52 -31.69
CA GLU A 145 -20.65 -0.54 -32.25
C GLU A 145 -21.04 0.82 -32.85
N ILE A 146 -20.70 1.94 -32.18
CA ILE A 146 -20.93 3.29 -32.72
C ILE A 146 -20.16 3.50 -34.03
N GLU A 147 -18.89 3.08 -34.09
CA GLU A 147 -18.06 3.17 -35.30
C GLU A 147 -18.65 2.35 -36.45
N ARG A 148 -19.15 1.15 -36.16
CA ARG A 148 -19.84 0.30 -37.14
C ARG A 148 -21.10 0.97 -37.68
N GLN A 149 -21.92 1.53 -36.80
CA GLN A 149 -23.15 2.23 -37.19
C GLN A 149 -22.85 3.47 -38.04
N ASN A 150 -21.82 4.25 -37.67
CA ASN A 150 -21.38 5.42 -38.44
C ASN A 150 -20.87 5.04 -39.83
N LYS A 151 -20.13 3.93 -39.96
CA LYS A 151 -19.66 3.40 -41.25
C LYS A 151 -20.82 2.99 -42.16
N ILE A 152 -21.85 2.36 -41.61
CA ILE A 152 -23.05 2.00 -42.37
C ILE A 152 -23.78 3.25 -42.85
N LEU A 153 -23.99 4.23 -41.96
CA LEU A 153 -24.71 5.46 -42.27
C LEU A 153 -24.01 6.28 -43.36
N THR A 154 -22.68 6.43 -43.27
CA THR A 154 -21.88 7.14 -44.29
C THR A 154 -21.92 6.45 -45.66
N GLY A 155 -21.89 5.12 -45.70
CA GLY A 155 -22.06 4.36 -46.94
C GLY A 155 -23.44 4.55 -47.57
N GLN A 156 -24.50 4.62 -46.76
CA GLN A 156 -25.86 4.90 -47.24
C GLN A 156 -26.02 6.31 -47.80
N LEU A 157 -25.37 7.31 -47.22
CA LEU A 157 -25.40 8.70 -47.71
C LEU A 157 -24.71 8.87 -49.08
N GLN A 158 -23.69 8.07 -49.38
CA GLN A 158 -22.98 8.13 -50.67
C GLN A 158 -23.75 7.48 -51.84
N LEU A 159 -24.70 6.57 -51.57
CA LEU A 159 -25.53 5.93 -52.60
C LEU A 159 -26.76 6.76 -53.00
N ASN A 160 -27.08 7.80 -52.23
CA ASN A 160 -28.29 8.61 -52.39
C ASN A 160 -28.02 10.01 -52.99
N ASN A 161 -26.80 10.29 -53.45
CA ASN A 161 -26.38 11.51 -54.16
C ASN A 161 -25.92 11.17 -55.59
#